data_AF-A0A2M6Y5M7-F1
#
_entry.id   AF-A0A2M6Y5M7-F1
#
_cell.length_a   1.000
_cell.length_b   1.000
_cell.length_c   1.000
_cell.angle_alpha   90.00
_cell.angle_beta   90.00
_cell.angle_gamma   90.00
#
_symmetry.space_group_name_H-M   'P 1'
#
loop_
_entity.id
_entity.type
_entity.pdbx_description
1 polymer ?
#
loop_
_entity_poly.entity_id
_entity_poly.type
_entity_poly.pdbx_seq_one_letter_code
_entity_poly.pdbx_strand_id
1 'polypeptide(L)'
;AFAHIPYIGPTVLSLGLLTFVFSTILGWEYYGEKAAEYLLGVKAIKPYRYLWIAAVMTGSVAALPAVWNFADIFNGLMAAPNLISLLLLAPVIAAETRKYINEPIP
;
A
#
# COMPACT_ATOMS: atom_id res chain seq x y z
N ALA A 1 -27.82 0.13 -1.31
CA ALA A 1 -27.81 1.57 -0.98
C ALA A 1 -27.80 2.45 -2.25
N PHE A 2 -26.71 2.51 -3.03
CA PHE A 2 -26.63 3.35 -4.24
C PHE A 2 -27.49 2.86 -5.43
N ALA A 3 -27.82 1.57 -5.48
CA ALA A 3 -28.77 1.01 -6.45
C ALA A 3 -30.22 1.51 -6.26
N HIS A 4 -30.55 2.09 -5.10
CA HIS A 4 -31.88 2.68 -4.85
C HIS A 4 -31.99 4.14 -5.31
N ILE A 5 -30.92 4.74 -5.86
CA ILE A 5 -30.91 6.11 -6.42
C ILE A 5 -30.65 6.00 -7.93
N PRO A 6 -31.70 5.82 -8.76
CA PRO A 6 -31.60 5.24 -10.09
C PRO A 6 -30.79 6.03 -11.13
N TYR A 7 -30.47 7.31 -10.89
CA TYR A 7 -29.80 8.16 -11.89
C TYR A 7 -28.44 8.73 -11.45
N ILE A 8 -28.24 8.95 -10.15
CA ILE A 8 -27.05 9.65 -9.62
C ILE A 8 -26.12 8.68 -8.88
N GLY A 9 -26.68 7.63 -8.25
CA GLY A 9 -25.93 6.68 -7.43
C GLY A 9 -24.77 6.00 -8.18
N PRO A 10 -25.01 5.40 -9.37
CA PRO A 10 -23.94 4.73 -10.12
C PRO A 10 -22.82 5.67 -10.60
N THR A 11 -23.17 6.89 -11.03
CA THR A 11 -22.20 7.87 -11.52
C THR A 11 -21.31 8.41 -10.41
N VAL A 12 -21.90 8.74 -9.25
CA VAL A 12 -21.14 9.20 -8.07
C VAL A 12 -20.25 8.07 -7.53
N LEU A 13 -20.75 6.84 -7.49
CA LEU A 13 -19.96 5.67 -7.10
C LEU A 13 -18.75 5.47 -8.04
N SER A 14 -18.96 5.56 -9.35
CA SER A 14 -17.90 5.39 -10.33
C SER A 14 -16.83 6.48 -10.23
N LEU A 15 -17.25 7.74 -10.03
CA LEU A 15 -16.32 8.86 -9.83
C LEU A 15 -15.52 8.72 -8.54
N GLY A 16 -16.17 8.36 -7.42
CA GLY A 16 -15.50 8.14 -6.14
C GLY A 16 -14.57 6.92 -6.17
N LEU A 17 -14.97 5.85 -6.86
CA LEU A 17 -14.12 4.67 -7.05
C LEU A 17 -12.90 5.02 -7.90
N LEU A 18 -13.06 5.83 -8.96
CA LEU A 18 -11.95 6.24 -9.82
C LEU A 18 -10.91 7.05 -9.04
N THR A 19 -11.33 8.03 -8.22
CA THR A 19 -10.40 8.80 -7.39
C THR A 19 -9.73 7.95 -6.31
N PHE A 20 -10.47 7.00 -5.72
CA PHE A 20 -9.94 6.07 -4.72
C PHE A 20 -8.94 5.07 -5.30
N VAL A 21 -9.24 4.47 -6.45
CA VAL A 21 -8.31 3.54 -7.12
C VAL A 21 -7.07 4.28 -7.59
N PHE A 22 -7.22 5.50 -8.12
CA PHE A 22 -6.08 6.31 -8.53
C PHE A 22 -5.14 6.64 -7.36
N SER A 23 -5.67 7.11 -6.23
CA SER A 23 -4.85 7.40 -5.05
C SER A 23 -4.17 6.15 -4.49
N THR A 24 -4.85 5.00 -4.56
CA THR A 24 -4.30 3.71 -4.13
C THR A 24 -3.11 3.30 -5.02
N ILE A 25 -3.26 3.38 -6.35
CA ILE A 25 -2.18 3.05 -7.29
C ILE A 25 -0.94 3.92 -7.04
N LEU A 26 -1.12 5.22 -6.81
CA LEU A 26 -0.02 6.14 -6.50
C LEU A 26 0.63 5.83 -5.14
N GLY A 27 -0.16 5.47 -4.13
CA GLY A 27 0.36 5.08 -2.83
C GLY A 27 1.27 3.86 -2.92
N TRP A 28 0.81 2.80 -3.61
CA TRP A 28 1.59 1.58 -3.79
C TRP A 28 2.84 1.77 -4.66
N GLU A 29 2.78 2.66 -5.66
CA GLU A 29 3.95 3.06 -6.43
C GLU A 29 5.04 3.64 -5.52
N TYR A 30 4.67 4.61 -4.67
CA TYR A 30 5.60 5.27 -3.77
C TYR A 30 6.19 4.30 -2.73
N TYR A 31 5.36 3.46 -2.10
CA TYR A 31 5.85 2.48 -1.13
C TYR A 31 6.85 1.51 -1.75
N GLY A 32 6.56 1.01 -2.94
CA GLY A 32 7.46 0.11 -3.64
C GLY A 32 8.71 0.80 -4.19
N GLU A 33 8.62 2.07 -4.60
CA GLU A 33 9.79 2.88 -4.96
C GLU A 33 10.75 3.01 -3.79
N LYS A 34 10.23 3.31 -2.59
CA LYS A 34 11.07 3.43 -1.37
C LYS A 34 11.68 2.09 -0.97
N ALA A 35 10.95 0.99 -1.11
CA ALA A 35 11.51 -0.34 -0.89
C ALA A 35 12.62 -0.68 -1.89
N ALA A 36 12.43 -0.35 -3.18
CA ALA A 36 13.45 -0.54 -4.21
C ALA A 36 14.66 0.36 -4.01
N GLU A 37 14.46 1.61 -3.59
CA GLU A 37 15.53 2.54 -3.23
C GLU A 37 16.33 2.03 -2.03
N TYR A 38 15.67 1.46 -1.01
CA TYR A 38 16.34 0.87 0.15
C TYR A 38 17.21 -0.34 -0.24
N LEU A 39 16.72 -1.20 -1.14
CA LEU A 39 17.42 -2.43 -1.54
C LEU A 39 18.52 -2.22 -2.59
N LEU A 40 18.29 -1.36 -3.58
CA LEU A 40 19.11 -1.22 -4.79
C LEU A 40 19.69 0.20 -4.96
N GLY A 41 19.33 1.13 -4.07
CA GLY A 41 19.76 2.53 -4.10
C GLY A 41 18.93 3.41 -5.06
N VAL A 42 19.25 4.71 -5.05
CA VAL A 42 18.54 5.78 -5.77
C VAL A 42 18.45 5.53 -7.29
N LYS A 43 19.40 4.78 -7.87
CA LYS A 43 19.42 4.47 -9.31
C LYS A 43 18.27 3.54 -9.74
N ALA A 44 17.68 2.79 -8.81
CA ALA A 44 16.57 1.87 -9.10
C ALA A 44 15.20 2.56 -9.20
N ILE A 45 15.09 3.83 -8.81
CA ILE A 45 13.82 4.58 -8.80
C ILE A 45 13.21 4.67 -10.21
N LYS A 46 14.00 5.12 -11.20
CA LYS A 46 13.52 5.28 -12.59
C LYS A 46 13.06 3.96 -13.21
N PRO A 47 13.84 2.86 -13.19
CA PRO A 47 13.37 1.59 -13.74
C PRO A 47 12.16 1.03 -12.98
N TYR A 48 12.07 1.24 -11.66
CA TYR A 48 10.90 0.84 -10.87
C TYR A 48 9.60 1.53 -11.37
N ARG A 49 9.63 2.85 -11.61
CA ARG A 49 8.49 3.59 -12.17
C ARG A 49 7.99 3.02 -13.50
N TYR A 50 8.91 2.70 -14.42
CA TYR A 50 8.53 2.12 -15.71
C TYR A 50 7.90 0.73 -15.55
N LEU A 51 8.47 -0.10 -14.68
CA LEU A 51 7.92 -1.41 -14.35
C LEU A 51 6.54 -1.31 -13.70
N TRP A 52 6.33 -0.33 -12.81
CA TRP A 52 5.05 -0.10 -12.16
C TRP A 52 3.95 0.26 -13.17
N ILE A 53 4.24 1.18 -14.10
CA ILE A 53 3.28 1.54 -15.17
C ILE A 53 2.92 0.31 -16.01
N ALA A 54 3.91 -0.50 -16.39
CA ALA A 54 3.67 -1.75 -17.12
C ALA A 54 2.82 -2.74 -16.31
N ALA A 55 3.11 -2.88 -15.01
CA ALA A 55 2.36 -3.75 -14.10
C ALA A 55 0.89 -3.32 -13.98
N VAL A 56 0.61 -2.02 -13.82
CA VAL A 56 -0.75 -1.46 -13.77
C VAL A 56 -1.50 -1.76 -15.08
N MET A 57 -0.86 -1.57 -16.22
CA MET A 57 -1.45 -1.90 -17.52
C MET A 57 -1.78 -3.39 -17.62
N THR A 58 -0.85 -4.27 -17.24
CA THR A 58 -1.09 -5.73 -17.26
C THR A 58 -2.15 -6.16 -16.25
N GLY A 59 -2.23 -5.51 -15.08
CA GLY A 59 -3.23 -5.77 -14.05
C GLY A 59 -4.64 -5.38 -14.51
N SER A 60 -4.77 -4.36 -15.36
CA SER A 60 -6.06 -3.94 -15.92
C SER A 60 -6.70 -4.97 -16.86
N VAL A 61 -5.88 -5.82 -17.49
CA VAL A 61 -6.33 -6.87 -18.42
C VAL A 61 -6.28 -8.28 -17.82
N ALA A 62 -5.64 -8.44 -16.66
CA ALA A 62 -5.54 -9.72 -15.97
C ALA A 62 -6.86 -10.12 -15.31
N ALA A 63 -7.06 -11.43 -15.10
CA ALA A 63 -8.24 -11.94 -14.43
C ALA A 63 -8.27 -11.51 -12.96
N LEU A 64 -9.38 -10.93 -12.51
CA LEU A 64 -9.60 -10.49 -11.12
C LEU A 64 -9.15 -11.53 -10.08
N PRO A 65 -9.54 -12.81 -10.14
CA PRO A 65 -9.11 -13.79 -9.14
C PRO A 65 -7.59 -13.98 -9.08
N ALA A 66 -6.91 -13.91 -10.23
CA ALA A 66 -5.46 -14.03 -10.29
C ALA A 66 -4.78 -12.82 -9.64
N VAL A 67 -5.31 -11.61 -9.87
CA VAL A 67 -4.80 -10.37 -9.24
C VAL A 67 -4.98 -10.41 -7.73
N TRP A 68 -6.15 -10.82 -7.24
CA TRP A 68 -6.41 -10.95 -5.80
C TRP A 68 -5.51 -11.99 -5.14
N ASN A 69 -5.39 -13.19 -5.72
CA ASN A 69 -4.51 -14.23 -5.18
C ASN A 69 -3.04 -13.78 -5.15
N PHE A 70 -2.58 -13.08 -6.19
CA PHE A 70 -1.23 -12.52 -6.21
C PHE A 70 -1.07 -11.48 -5.09
N ALA A 71 -1.98 -10.51 -4.97
CA ALA A 71 -1.93 -9.49 -3.93
C ALA A 71 -1.90 -10.09 -2.52
N ASP A 72 -2.73 -11.10 -2.24
CA ASP A 72 -2.80 -11.73 -0.92
C ASP A 72 -1.51 -12.48 -0.55
N ILE A 73 -0.89 -13.18 -1.51
CA ILE A 73 0.39 -13.88 -1.29
C ILE A 73 1.50 -12.89 -0.97
N PHE A 74 1.65 -11.82 -1.76
CA PHE A 74 2.71 -10.82 -1.55
C PHE A 74 2.47 -9.99 -0.28
N ASN A 75 1.22 -9.63 0.02
CA ASN A 75 0.88 -8.95 1.27
C ASN A 75 1.14 -9.84 2.49
N GLY A 76 0.83 -11.14 2.40
CA GLY A 76 1.16 -12.11 3.44
C GLY A 76 2.66 -12.22 3.65
N LEU A 77 3.44 -12.29 2.56
CA LEU A 77 4.90 -12.35 2.61
C LEU A 77 5.53 -11.07 3.18
N MET A 78 4.95 -9.90 2.91
CA MET A 78 5.38 -8.62 3.50
C MET A 78 4.99 -8.50 4.97
N ALA A 79 3.78 -8.95 5.32
CA ALA A 79 3.25 -8.85 6.68
C ALA A 79 3.96 -9.79 7.65
N ALA A 80 4.30 -11.01 7.24
CA ALA A 80 4.95 -12.00 8.10
C ALA A 80 6.24 -11.50 8.79
N PRO A 81 7.29 -11.04 8.09
CA PRO A 81 8.50 -10.53 8.73
C PRO A 81 8.25 -9.25 9.53
N ASN A 82 7.34 -8.38 9.07
CA ASN A 82 6.99 -7.14 9.77
C ASN A 82 6.34 -7.43 11.13
N LEU A 83 5.31 -8.29 11.16
CA LEU A 83 4.63 -8.71 12.37
C LEU A 83 5.56 -9.41 13.35
N ILE A 84 6.42 -10.32 12.88
CA ILE A 84 7.42 -10.99 13.74
C ILE A 84 8.35 -9.95 14.39
N SER A 85 8.87 -9.01 13.59
CA SER A 85 9.76 -7.95 14.08
C SER A 85 9.04 -7.05 15.10
N LEU A 86 7.79 -6.69 14.83
CA LEU A 86 6.98 -5.85 15.71
C LEU A 86 6.71 -6.54 17.05
N LEU A 87 6.41 -7.84 17.06
CA LEU A 87 6.21 -8.61 18.28
C LEU A 87 7.49 -8.68 19.13
N LEU A 88 8.66 -8.83 18.50
CA LEU A 88 9.95 -8.82 19.19
C LEU A 88 10.34 -7.43 19.70
N LEU A 89 9.97 -6.36 18.97
CA LEU A 89 10.24 -4.97 19.32
C LEU A 89 9.17 -4.35 20.24
N ALA A 90 8.04 -5.01 20.47
CA ALA A 90 6.99 -4.56 21.37
C ALA A 90 7.49 -4.10 22.76
N PRO A 91 8.39 -4.81 23.46
CA PRO A 91 8.92 -4.33 24.74
C PRO A 91 9.79 -3.07 24.59
N VAL A 92 10.53 -2.94 23.49
CA VAL A 92 11.37 -1.76 23.21
C VAL A 92 10.49 -0.54 22.96
N ILE A 93 9.46 -0.66 22.12
CA ILE A 93 8.52 0.42 21.84
C ILE A 93 7.77 0.84 23.11
N ALA A 94 7.36 -0.12 23.95
CA ALA A 94 6.70 0.19 25.22
C ALA A 94 7.61 0.98 26.19
N ALA A 95 8.91 0.62 26.24
CA ALA A 95 9.89 1.34 27.04
C ALA A 95 10.14 2.77 26.52
N GLU A 96 10.35 2.93 25.21
CA GLU A 96 10.54 4.25 24.57
C GLU A 96 9.29 5.14 24.71
N THR A 97 8.09 4.57 24.54
CA THR A 97 6.83 5.31 24.72
C THR A 97 6.70 5.84 26.16
N ARG A 98 7.05 5.00 27.15
CA ARG A 98 7.02 5.42 28.56
C ARG A 98 8.08 6.48 28.87
N LYS A 99 9.23 6.45 28.20
CA LYS A 99 10.26 7.49 28.33
C LYS A 99 9.78 8.81 27.74
N TYR A 100 9.24 8.79 26.52
CA TYR A 100 8.75 9.97 25.81
C TYR A 100 7.57 10.66 26.54
N ILE A 101 6.70 9.90 27.19
CA ILE A 101 5.59 10.45 27.98
C ILE A 101 6.07 11.11 29.30
N ASN A 102 7.20 10.65 29.85
CA ASN A 102 7.73 11.14 31.13
C ASN A 102 8.80 12.24 30.97
N GLU A 103 9.35 12.46 29.78
CA GLU A 103 10.20 13.62 29.49
C GLU A 103 9.31 14.82 29.10
N PRO A 104 9.27 15.91 29.91
CA PRO A 104 8.67 17.14 29.45
C PRO A 104 9.50 17.68 28.28
N ILE A 105 8.82 17.95 27.17
CA ILE A 105 9.38 18.54 25.94
C ILE A 105 10.21 19.79 26.34
N PRO A 106 11.43 20.00 25.82
CA PRO A 106 12.15 21.26 26.01
C PRO A 106 11.42 22.45 25.41
#